data_AF-A0A5C5VD54-F1
#
_entry.id   AF-A0A5C5VD54-F1
#
_cell.length_a   1.000
_cell.length_b   1.000
_cell.length_c   1.000
_cell.angle_alpha   90.00
_cell.angle_beta   90.00
_cell.angle_gamma   90.00
#
_symmetry.space_group_name_H-M   'P 1'
#
loop_
_entity.id
_entity.type
_entity.pdbx_description
1 polymer ?
#
loop_
_entity_poly.entity_id
_entity_poly.type
_entity_poly.pdbx_seq_one_letter_code
_entity_poly.pdbx_strand_id
1 'polypeptide(L)'
;MPTPANKPTLGRPPKYSAGQVINGLELVERLPKYKGRFRCHCGELFDARIGNIADGNTTSCGCNEGKHLPGEVFVGVELLERLEGGVGRFLCVCGVVFERNVPSVARSRRPSCGCRLRTGLYEVGAVFKGIAFVRQLDGRNGEFLCDCGRLFTADKYNVAASTNPSCGCHPRRRK
;
A
#
# COMPACT_ATOMS: atom_id res chain seq x y z
N MET A 1 13.75 -18.03 64.36
CA MET A 1 13.95 -18.98 63.24
C MET A 1 14.28 -18.17 62.00
N PRO A 2 15.51 -18.21 61.48
CA PRO A 2 15.85 -17.49 60.25
C PRO A 2 15.19 -18.18 59.05
N THR A 3 14.56 -17.40 58.20
CA THR A 3 13.97 -17.83 56.92
C THR A 3 15.06 -18.34 55.97
N PRO A 4 14.80 -19.39 55.16
CA PRO A 4 15.78 -19.86 54.19
C PRO A 4 15.99 -18.79 53.10
N ALA A 5 17.25 -18.42 52.91
CA ALA A 5 17.70 -17.52 51.87
C ALA A 5 17.30 -18.04 50.48
N ASN A 6 16.64 -17.18 49.70
CA ASN A 6 16.29 -17.43 48.31
C ASN A 6 17.58 -17.58 47.50
N LYS A 7 17.84 -18.78 46.96
CA LYS A 7 19.01 -19.03 46.11
C LYS A 7 18.90 -18.16 44.85
N PRO A 8 19.95 -17.41 44.46
CA PRO A 8 19.97 -16.77 43.15
C PRO A 8 19.99 -17.88 42.11
N THR A 9 18.89 -18.02 41.35
CA THR A 9 18.88 -18.83 40.15
C THR A 9 19.78 -18.13 39.14
N LEU A 10 21.05 -18.54 39.10
CA LEU A 10 21.93 -18.31 37.96
C LEU A 10 21.30 -19.01 36.76
N GLY A 11 20.39 -18.30 36.11
CA GLY A 11 19.71 -18.75 34.90
C GLY A 11 20.76 -19.12 33.87
N ARG A 12 20.50 -20.22 33.15
CA ARG A 12 21.33 -20.69 32.04
C ARG A 12 21.71 -19.49 31.16
N PRO A 13 23.00 -19.32 30.79
CA PRO A 13 23.42 -18.20 29.98
C PRO A 13 22.55 -18.13 28.71
N PRO A 14 22.12 -16.93 28.31
CA PRO A 14 21.29 -16.76 27.13
C PRO A 14 21.94 -17.43 25.92
N LYS A 15 21.19 -18.32 25.23
CA LYS A 15 21.68 -19.09 24.07
C LYS A 15 22.22 -18.22 22.91
N TYR A 16 21.81 -16.95 22.84
CA TYR A 16 22.14 -16.03 21.76
C TYR A 16 22.51 -14.64 22.30
N SER A 17 23.54 -14.03 21.72
CA SER A 17 24.11 -12.74 22.14
C SER A 17 23.72 -11.61 21.18
N ALA A 18 23.69 -10.37 21.67
CA ALA A 18 23.69 -9.20 20.77
C ALA A 18 24.93 -9.22 19.87
N GLY A 19 24.78 -8.84 18.60
CA GLY A 19 25.78 -8.95 17.53
C GLY A 19 25.79 -10.29 16.78
N GLN A 20 25.01 -11.29 17.23
CA GLN A 20 24.99 -12.60 16.58
C GLN A 20 23.99 -12.64 15.41
N VAL A 21 24.41 -13.21 14.27
CA VAL A 21 23.52 -13.51 13.14
C VAL A 21 22.83 -14.85 13.38
N ILE A 22 21.49 -14.84 13.37
CA ILE A 22 20.63 -16.02 13.58
C ILE A 22 19.73 -16.15 12.35
N ASN A 23 19.85 -17.25 11.60
CA ASN A 23 19.08 -17.47 10.37
C ASN A 23 19.09 -16.28 9.39
N GLY A 24 20.27 -15.68 9.20
CA GLY A 24 20.48 -14.56 8.28
C GLY A 24 20.02 -13.19 8.79
N LEU A 25 19.68 -13.07 10.08
CA LEU A 25 19.24 -11.83 10.72
C LEU A 25 20.15 -11.48 11.90
N GLU A 26 20.65 -10.27 11.96
CA GLU A 26 21.56 -9.82 13.02
C GLU A 26 20.78 -9.43 14.27
N LEU A 27 21.04 -10.06 15.42
CA LEU A 27 20.44 -9.67 16.70
C LEU A 27 21.13 -8.41 17.23
N VAL A 28 20.52 -7.25 17.08
CA VAL A 28 21.09 -5.95 17.50
C VAL A 28 21.04 -5.79 19.02
N GLU A 29 19.88 -6.06 19.63
CA GLU A 29 19.73 -5.96 21.08
C GLU A 29 18.68 -6.96 21.60
N ARG A 30 18.81 -7.36 22.87
CA ARG A 30 17.82 -8.21 23.54
C ARG A 30 16.78 -7.34 24.22
N LEU A 31 15.52 -7.69 23.98
CA LEU A 31 14.36 -7.05 24.58
C LEU A 31 13.75 -7.95 25.67
N PRO A 32 12.91 -7.41 26.57
CA PRO A 32 12.22 -8.21 27.58
C PRO A 32 11.31 -9.30 26.96
N LYS A 33 10.94 -10.31 27.74
CA LYS A 33 10.00 -11.38 27.34
C LYS A 33 10.46 -12.19 26.11
N TYR A 34 11.74 -12.57 26.06
CA TYR A 34 12.34 -13.43 25.02
C TYR A 34 12.33 -12.82 23.60
N LYS A 35 12.18 -11.50 23.51
CA LYS A 35 12.26 -10.75 22.26
C LYS A 35 13.68 -10.26 22.00
N GLY A 36 13.97 -10.01 20.74
CA GLY A 36 15.16 -9.30 20.29
C GLY A 36 14.79 -8.33 19.19
N ARG A 37 15.57 -7.26 19.08
CA ARG A 37 15.55 -6.41 17.90
C ARG A 37 16.56 -6.96 16.90
N PHE A 38 16.10 -7.20 15.69
CA PHE A 38 16.88 -7.82 14.62
C PHE A 38 17.05 -6.87 13.45
N ARG A 39 18.20 -6.94 12.78
CA ARG A 39 18.45 -6.29 11.49
C ARG A 39 18.16 -7.27 10.35
N CYS A 40 17.22 -6.91 9.48
CA CYS A 40 16.95 -7.62 8.22
C CYS A 40 18.11 -7.39 7.26
N HIS A 41 18.25 -8.27 6.27
CA HIS A 41 19.15 -8.06 5.13
C HIS A 41 18.80 -6.80 4.32
N CYS A 42 17.56 -6.29 4.39
CA CYS A 42 17.21 -4.99 3.81
C CYS A 42 17.70 -3.77 4.61
N GLY A 43 18.35 -3.99 5.76
CA GLY A 43 18.83 -2.93 6.64
C GLY A 43 17.82 -2.46 7.69
N GLU A 44 16.52 -2.81 7.56
CA GLU A 44 15.50 -2.44 8.55
C GLU A 44 15.65 -3.22 9.87
N LEU A 45 15.26 -2.55 10.97
CA LEU A 45 15.19 -3.13 12.29
C LEU A 45 13.75 -3.58 12.60
N PHE A 46 13.60 -4.74 13.23
CA PHE A 46 12.28 -5.24 13.64
C PHE A 46 12.37 -6.08 14.91
N ASP A 47 11.28 -6.13 15.67
CA ASP A 47 11.24 -6.83 16.95
C ASP A 47 10.54 -8.18 16.78
N ALA A 48 11.24 -9.27 17.12
CA ALA A 48 10.72 -10.63 17.01
C ALA A 48 11.11 -11.48 18.22
N ARG A 49 10.43 -12.62 18.40
CA ARG A 49 10.85 -13.61 19.40
C ARG A 49 12.12 -14.30 18.94
N ILE A 50 13.13 -14.35 19.80
CA ILE A 50 14.43 -14.97 19.47
C ILE A 50 14.25 -16.45 19.11
N GLY A 51 13.33 -17.16 19.79
CA GLY A 51 12.99 -18.54 19.46
C GLY A 51 12.42 -18.70 18.05
N ASN A 52 11.49 -17.84 17.62
CA ASN A 52 10.91 -17.90 16.28
C ASN A 52 11.96 -17.68 15.19
N ILE A 53 12.93 -16.79 15.43
CA ILE A 53 14.02 -16.52 14.48
C ILE A 53 14.93 -17.74 14.42
N ALA A 54 15.33 -18.29 15.58
CA ALA A 54 16.20 -19.47 15.66
C ALA A 54 15.57 -20.73 15.04
N ASP A 55 14.28 -20.93 15.21
CA ASP A 55 13.53 -22.07 14.68
C ASP A 55 13.17 -21.89 13.19
N GLY A 56 13.47 -20.72 12.59
CA GLY A 56 13.22 -20.43 11.17
C GLY A 56 11.78 -20.02 10.86
N ASN A 57 10.92 -19.85 11.88
CA ASN A 57 9.55 -19.34 11.73
C ASN A 57 9.50 -17.86 11.35
N THR A 58 10.60 -17.14 11.50
CA THR A 58 10.74 -15.74 11.08
C THR A 58 12.10 -15.56 10.40
N THR A 59 12.10 -15.28 9.10
CA THR A 59 13.31 -15.21 8.26
C THR A 59 13.54 -13.82 7.64
N SER A 60 12.62 -12.88 7.87
CA SER A 60 12.77 -11.49 7.45
C SER A 60 11.86 -10.58 8.29
N CYS A 61 12.08 -9.27 8.23
CA CYS A 61 11.15 -8.26 8.75
C CYS A 61 9.85 -8.15 7.91
N GLY A 62 9.64 -9.05 6.94
CA GLY A 62 8.71 -8.87 5.83
C GLY A 62 9.40 -8.35 4.56
N CYS A 63 10.70 -8.02 4.65
CA CYS A 63 11.48 -7.48 3.54
C CYS A 63 11.69 -8.45 2.36
N ASN A 64 11.56 -9.77 2.57
CA ASN A 64 11.61 -10.76 1.50
C ASN A 64 10.39 -10.75 0.55
N GLU A 65 9.35 -9.98 0.89
CA GLU A 65 8.26 -9.61 -0.04
C GLU A 65 8.62 -8.34 -0.85
N GLY A 66 9.79 -7.76 -0.59
CA GLY A 66 10.26 -6.46 -1.08
C GLY A 66 11.05 -6.51 -2.38
N LYS A 67 10.50 -7.14 -3.43
CA LYS A 67 11.01 -6.98 -4.81
C LYS A 67 10.52 -5.71 -5.50
N HIS A 68 9.63 -4.97 -4.85
CA HIS A 68 8.90 -3.88 -5.47
C HIS A 68 9.63 -2.54 -5.37
N LEU A 69 10.05 -2.01 -6.51
CA LEU A 69 10.74 -0.73 -6.67
C LEU A 69 9.76 0.41 -7.00
N PRO A 70 10.10 1.67 -6.65
CA PRO A 70 9.42 2.84 -7.18
C PRO A 70 9.29 2.80 -8.71
N GLY A 71 8.12 3.18 -9.22
CA GLY A 71 7.72 3.08 -10.63
C GLY A 71 7.00 1.77 -10.99
N GLU A 72 6.96 0.77 -10.10
CA GLU A 72 6.17 -0.43 -10.35
C GLU A 72 4.66 -0.17 -10.25
N VAL A 73 3.91 -0.70 -11.22
CA VAL A 73 2.45 -0.56 -11.31
C VAL A 73 1.76 -1.86 -10.91
N PHE A 74 0.89 -1.79 -9.90
CA PHE A 74 0.05 -2.85 -9.37
C PHE A 74 -1.41 -2.55 -9.69
N VAL A 75 -2.02 -3.25 -10.65
CA VAL A 75 -3.47 -3.20 -10.95
C VAL A 75 -4.12 -1.83 -10.68
N GLY A 76 -3.69 -0.83 -11.45
CA GLY A 76 -4.23 0.53 -11.35
C GLY A 76 -3.68 1.40 -10.21
N VAL A 77 -2.57 1.03 -9.57
CA VAL A 77 -1.81 1.90 -8.66
C VAL A 77 -0.30 1.81 -8.93
N GLU A 78 0.40 2.92 -8.95
CA GLU A 78 1.85 3.01 -9.13
C GLU A 78 2.53 3.27 -7.78
N LEU A 79 3.62 2.55 -7.46
CA LEU A 79 4.44 2.80 -6.28
C LEU A 79 5.34 4.02 -6.53
N LEU A 80 5.08 5.14 -5.86
CA LEU A 80 5.89 6.36 -6.00
C LEU A 80 7.15 6.32 -5.14
N GLU A 81 7.02 5.88 -3.89
CA GLU A 81 8.13 5.81 -2.94
C GLU A 81 7.89 4.74 -1.88
N ARG A 82 8.98 4.17 -1.33
CA ARG A 82 8.93 3.31 -0.15
C ARG A 82 9.16 4.15 1.11
N LEU A 83 8.28 3.93 2.08
CA LEU A 83 8.34 4.50 3.42
C LEU A 83 8.81 3.44 4.43
N GLU A 84 9.09 3.86 5.66
CA GLU A 84 9.52 2.96 6.74
C GLU A 84 8.46 1.89 7.06
N GLY A 85 8.91 0.71 7.50
CA GLY A 85 8.03 -0.36 7.95
C GLY A 85 7.30 -1.10 6.81
N GLY A 86 7.90 -1.12 5.62
CA GLY A 86 7.32 -1.79 4.46
C GLY A 86 6.05 -1.14 3.91
N VAL A 87 5.81 0.14 4.25
CA VAL A 87 4.75 0.97 3.67
C VAL A 87 5.27 1.58 2.37
N GLY A 88 4.39 1.77 1.40
CA GLY A 88 4.66 2.51 0.18
C GLY A 88 3.62 3.59 0.00
N ARG A 89 4.02 4.69 -0.64
CA ARG A 89 3.11 5.71 -1.16
C ARG A 89 2.78 5.37 -2.60
N PHE A 90 1.50 5.31 -2.91
CA PHE A 90 0.99 4.87 -4.20
C PHE A 90 0.16 5.94 -4.88
N LEU A 91 0.33 6.11 -6.19
CA LEU A 91 -0.56 6.88 -7.04
C LEU A 91 -1.58 5.95 -7.70
N CYS A 92 -2.85 6.08 -7.35
CA CYS A 92 -3.90 5.34 -8.05
C CYS A 92 -4.21 5.98 -9.41
N VAL A 93 -4.72 5.19 -10.37
CA VAL A 93 -5.35 5.68 -11.61
C VAL A 93 -6.52 6.63 -11.33
N CYS A 94 -7.07 6.58 -10.12
CA CYS A 94 -8.04 7.55 -9.63
C CYS A 94 -7.44 8.97 -9.53
N GLY A 95 -6.12 9.13 -9.48
CA GLY A 95 -5.39 10.38 -9.24
C GLY A 95 -5.11 10.65 -7.75
N VAL A 96 -5.59 9.78 -6.85
CA VAL A 96 -5.37 9.92 -5.41
C VAL A 96 -4.08 9.20 -5.00
N VAL A 97 -3.29 9.91 -4.21
CA VAL A 97 -2.11 9.37 -3.52
C VAL A 97 -2.54 8.76 -2.18
N PHE A 98 -2.11 7.55 -1.88
CA PHE A 98 -2.43 6.87 -0.62
C PHE A 98 -1.25 6.02 -0.10
N GLU A 99 -1.23 5.77 1.21
CA GLU A 99 -0.15 5.00 1.85
C GLU A 99 -0.67 3.64 2.30
N ARG A 100 0.08 2.58 2.01
CA ARG A 100 -0.30 1.21 2.39
C ARG A 100 0.91 0.29 2.44
N ASN A 101 0.76 -0.83 3.12
CA ASN A 101 1.77 -1.88 3.10
C ASN A 101 2.01 -2.40 1.66
N VAL A 102 3.25 -2.37 1.19
CA VAL A 102 3.63 -2.70 -0.19
C VAL A 102 3.25 -4.14 -0.55
N PRO A 103 3.58 -5.14 0.28
CA PRO A 103 3.15 -6.50 0.00
C PRO A 103 1.63 -6.70 -0.05
N SER A 104 0.88 -5.97 0.79
CA SER A 104 -0.58 -6.01 0.76
C SER A 104 -1.14 -5.46 -0.55
N VAL A 105 -0.50 -4.44 -1.13
CA VAL A 105 -0.84 -3.91 -2.45
C VAL A 105 -0.47 -4.90 -3.55
N ALA A 106 0.75 -5.44 -3.52
CA ALA A 106 1.26 -6.37 -4.53
C ALA A 106 0.44 -7.67 -4.62
N ARG A 107 -0.07 -8.17 -3.50
CA ARG A 107 -0.92 -9.37 -3.45
C ARG A 107 -2.41 -9.10 -3.68
N SER A 108 -2.83 -7.85 -3.58
CA SER A 108 -4.23 -7.50 -3.70
C SER A 108 -4.68 -7.63 -5.16
N ARG A 109 -5.85 -8.22 -5.36
CA ARG A 109 -6.53 -8.19 -6.67
C ARG A 109 -7.18 -6.84 -6.96
N ARG A 110 -7.28 -5.96 -5.96
CA ARG A 110 -7.88 -4.62 -6.04
C ARG A 110 -7.15 -3.63 -5.12
N PRO A 111 -5.85 -3.37 -5.34
CA PRO A 111 -5.13 -2.35 -4.61
C PRO A 111 -5.67 -1.01 -5.08
N SER A 112 -6.57 -0.39 -4.32
CA SER A 112 -7.15 0.89 -4.71
C SER A 112 -7.14 1.85 -3.52
N CYS A 113 -7.13 3.14 -3.86
CA CYS A 113 -7.27 4.31 -2.99
C CYS A 113 -8.60 4.34 -2.18
N GLY A 114 -9.39 3.25 -2.13
CA GLY A 114 -10.75 3.22 -1.61
C GLY A 114 -11.80 3.75 -2.60
N CYS A 115 -11.37 4.31 -3.73
CA CYS A 115 -12.28 4.59 -4.83
C CYS A 115 -12.79 3.27 -5.40
N ARG A 116 -14.11 3.07 -5.39
CA ARG A 116 -14.80 1.91 -5.98
C ARG A 116 -14.68 1.89 -7.51
N LEU A 117 -13.49 2.10 -8.08
CA LEU A 117 -13.29 2.06 -9.52
C LEU A 117 -13.07 0.65 -10.00
N ARG A 118 -14.06 0.18 -10.75
CA ARG A 118 -13.92 -0.76 -11.86
C ARG A 118 -12.88 -0.15 -12.81
N THR A 119 -11.66 -0.66 -12.76
CA THR A 119 -10.54 -0.31 -13.64
C THR A 119 -10.93 -0.64 -15.08
N GLY A 120 -11.01 0.38 -15.95
CA GLY A 120 -11.29 0.24 -17.39
C GLY A 120 -12.18 1.30 -18.03
N LEU A 121 -12.68 2.31 -17.29
CA LEU A 121 -13.68 3.23 -17.86
C LEU A 121 -13.13 4.59 -18.33
N TYR A 122 -12.03 5.12 -17.79
CA TYR A 122 -11.61 6.52 -18.05
C TYR A 122 -10.25 6.61 -18.76
N GLU A 123 -10.11 5.91 -19.88
CA GLU A 123 -9.02 6.19 -20.81
C GLU A 123 -9.36 7.44 -21.63
N VAL A 124 -8.35 8.24 -21.98
CA VAL A 124 -8.54 9.39 -22.88
C VAL A 124 -9.17 8.88 -24.18
N GLY A 125 -10.34 9.42 -24.54
CA GLY A 125 -11.15 8.96 -25.66
C GLY A 125 -12.29 8.00 -25.29
N ALA A 126 -12.40 7.55 -24.04
CA ALA A 126 -13.53 6.73 -23.59
C ALA A 126 -14.85 7.51 -23.70
N VAL A 127 -15.83 6.94 -24.40
CA VAL A 127 -17.14 7.58 -24.65
C VAL A 127 -18.22 6.95 -23.77
N PHE A 128 -18.95 7.79 -23.06
CA PHE A 128 -20.06 7.43 -22.20
C PHE A 128 -21.33 8.12 -22.69
N LYS A 129 -22.19 7.39 -23.41
CA LYS A 129 -23.50 7.91 -23.86
C LYS A 129 -23.40 9.28 -24.55
N GLY A 130 -22.46 9.42 -25.49
CA GLY A 130 -22.25 10.67 -26.21
C GLY A 130 -21.42 11.71 -25.47
N ILE A 131 -20.61 11.28 -24.50
CA ILE A 131 -19.69 12.13 -23.76
C ILE A 131 -18.32 11.47 -23.73
N ALA A 132 -17.36 12.02 -24.45
CA ALA A 132 -15.98 11.56 -24.50
C ALA A 132 -15.16 12.13 -23.33
N PHE A 133 -14.42 11.28 -22.62
CA PHE A 133 -13.44 11.72 -21.64
C PHE A 133 -12.20 12.26 -22.34
N VAL A 134 -11.87 13.53 -22.08
CA VAL A 134 -10.77 14.23 -22.74
C VAL A 134 -9.50 14.12 -21.92
N ARG A 135 -9.57 14.43 -20.63
CA ARG A 135 -8.42 14.32 -19.71
C ARG A 135 -8.86 14.37 -18.25
N GLN A 136 -8.00 13.85 -17.37
CA GLN A 136 -8.18 13.99 -15.93
C GLN A 136 -7.74 15.39 -15.48
N LEU A 137 -8.53 16.06 -14.64
CA LEU A 137 -8.16 17.33 -14.03
C LEU A 137 -7.67 17.15 -12.59
N ASP A 138 -8.40 16.40 -11.77
CA ASP A 138 -8.03 16.11 -10.37
C ASP A 138 -8.49 14.68 -9.95
N GLY A 139 -8.48 14.32 -8.66
CA GLY A 139 -8.84 12.97 -8.22
C GLY A 139 -10.25 12.48 -8.59
N ARG A 140 -11.23 13.38 -8.74
CA ARG A 140 -12.62 13.00 -9.10
C ARG A 140 -13.10 13.63 -10.39
N ASN A 141 -12.56 14.77 -10.78
CA ASN A 141 -13.03 15.55 -11.90
C ASN A 141 -12.25 15.27 -13.17
N GLY A 142 -13.00 15.05 -14.25
CA GLY A 142 -12.51 14.94 -15.61
C GLY A 142 -13.02 16.09 -16.46
N GLU A 143 -12.29 16.39 -17.53
CA GLU A 143 -12.79 17.18 -18.65
C GLU A 143 -13.41 16.23 -19.67
N PHE A 144 -14.60 16.59 -20.15
CA PHE A 144 -15.40 15.77 -21.03
C PHE A 144 -15.91 16.58 -22.22
N LEU A 145 -15.98 15.96 -23.41
CA LEU A 145 -16.55 16.50 -24.63
C LEU A 145 -17.90 15.83 -24.89
N CYS A 146 -18.99 16.58 -24.84
CA CYS A 146 -20.31 16.08 -25.22
C CYS A 146 -20.49 16.09 -26.75
N ASP A 147 -21.36 15.25 -27.28
CA ASP A 147 -21.79 15.21 -28.69
C ASP A 147 -22.29 16.56 -29.23
N CYS A 148 -22.74 17.45 -28.34
CA CYS A 148 -23.10 18.82 -28.71
C CYS A 148 -21.89 19.73 -29.01
N GLY A 149 -20.66 19.20 -28.89
CA GLY A 149 -19.40 19.92 -29.08
C GLY A 149 -18.91 20.70 -27.86
N ARG A 150 -19.62 20.64 -26.72
CA ARG A 150 -19.25 21.40 -25.52
C ARG A 150 -18.32 20.61 -24.62
N LEU A 151 -17.23 21.25 -24.22
CA LEU A 151 -16.37 20.79 -23.13
C LEU A 151 -16.97 21.18 -21.77
N PHE A 152 -16.96 20.26 -20.82
CA PHE A 152 -17.39 20.51 -19.45
C PHE A 152 -16.60 19.67 -18.44
N THR A 153 -16.53 20.18 -17.21
CA THR A 153 -15.90 19.49 -16.09
C THR A 153 -16.96 18.82 -15.25
N ALA A 154 -16.76 17.54 -14.95
CA ALA A 154 -17.67 16.80 -14.08
C ALA A 154 -16.93 15.73 -13.29
N ASP A 155 -17.57 15.27 -12.21
CA ASP A 155 -17.13 14.08 -11.50
C ASP A 155 -17.25 12.87 -12.44
N LYS A 156 -16.13 12.19 -12.68
CA LYS A 156 -16.04 11.08 -13.64
C LYS A 156 -16.94 9.91 -13.27
N TYR A 157 -17.11 9.65 -11.98
CA TYR A 157 -17.98 8.60 -11.47
C TYR A 157 -19.44 8.90 -11.78
N ASN A 158 -19.84 10.16 -11.64
CA ASN A 158 -21.19 10.59 -11.97
C ASN A 158 -21.45 10.48 -13.47
N VAL A 159 -20.49 10.83 -14.32
CA VAL A 159 -20.65 10.71 -15.78
C VAL A 159 -20.81 9.24 -16.20
N ALA A 160 -20.00 8.32 -15.65
CA ALA A 160 -20.09 6.91 -16.01
C ALA A 160 -21.27 6.18 -15.37
N ALA A 161 -21.66 6.53 -14.15
CA ALA A 161 -22.76 5.88 -13.43
C ALA A 161 -24.13 6.47 -13.77
N SER A 162 -24.19 7.70 -14.29
CA SER A 162 -25.46 8.35 -14.60
C SER A 162 -26.21 7.61 -15.70
N THR A 163 -27.50 7.42 -15.49
CA THR A 163 -28.42 6.93 -16.52
C THR A 163 -28.58 7.96 -17.65
N ASN A 164 -28.41 9.25 -17.35
CA ASN A 164 -28.56 10.35 -18.30
C ASN A 164 -27.53 11.47 -18.01
N PRO A 165 -26.24 11.24 -18.29
CA PRO A 165 -25.22 12.27 -18.13
C PRO A 165 -25.48 13.38 -19.14
N SER A 166 -25.61 14.62 -18.68
CA SER A 166 -25.83 15.77 -19.56
C SER A 166 -24.79 16.85 -19.28
N CYS A 167 -24.31 17.52 -20.32
CA CYS A 167 -23.44 18.69 -20.21
C CYS A 167 -24.19 19.96 -19.78
N GLY A 168 -25.45 19.85 -19.30
CA GLY A 168 -26.35 20.98 -19.09
C GLY A 168 -26.78 21.69 -20.37
N CYS A 169 -26.43 21.13 -21.53
CA CYS A 169 -26.81 21.65 -22.83
C CYS A 169 -28.26 21.25 -23.09
N HIS A 170 -29.21 22.06 -22.63
CA HIS A 170 -30.57 21.94 -23.13
C HIS A 170 -30.51 22.12 -24.65
N PRO A 171 -30.95 21.13 -25.46
CA PRO A 171 -31.10 21.38 -26.87
C PRO A 171 -32.08 22.56 -26.98
N ARG A 172 -31.62 23.70 -27.51
CA ARG A 172 -32.56 24.62 -28.14
C ARG A 172 -33.25 23.77 -29.19
N ARG A 173 -34.49 23.37 -28.94
CA ARG A 173 -35.34 22.74 -29.95
C ARG A 173 -35.30 23.67 -31.15
N ARG A 174 -34.59 23.29 -32.22
CA ARG A 174 -34.88 23.83 -33.53
C ARG A 174 -36.14 23.11 -33.99
N LYS A 175 -37.28 23.67 -33.61
CA LYS A 175 -38.56 23.74 -34.32
C LYS A 175 -39.59 24.32 -33.36
#